data_AF-A0A1X1GSP3-F1
#
_entry.id   AF-A0A1X1GSP3-F1
#
_cell.length_a   1.000
_cell.length_b   1.000
_cell.length_c   1.000
_cell.angle_alpha   90.00
_cell.angle_beta   90.00
_cell.angle_gamma   90.00
#
_symmetry.space_group_name_H-M   'P 1'
#
loop_
_entity.id
_entity.type
_entity.pdbx_description
1 polymer ?
#
loop_
_entity_poly.entity_id
_entity_poly.type
_entity_poly.pdbx_seq_one_letter_code
_entity_poly.pdbx_strand_id
1 'polypeptide(L)'
;MKIAIENLNRIKTIKQFTHKELAEKTGYSRNSIQKLFSYHNNSKTRLDLVVAVCKALDIDFPSIFDRKTKNYYGDYMFNNDLVNTLGTDYYLRNFVNRVQLEIKNNPRYSLKITTGLSESTISDLLNFKTRNPRVETLLKIAEGLNISISEMFR
;
A
#
# COMPACT_ATOMS: atom_id res chain seq x y z
N MET A 1 -3.25 -7.25 3.96
CA MET A 1 -2.89 -6.23 4.97
C MET A 1 -2.18 -6.76 6.22
N LYS A 2 -2.39 -8.01 6.67
CA LYS A 2 -1.76 -8.52 7.90
C LYS A 2 -0.23 -8.34 7.93
N ILE A 3 0.48 -8.78 6.88
CA ILE A 3 1.95 -8.67 6.75
C ILE A 3 2.40 -7.21 6.82
N ALA A 4 1.74 -6.31 6.08
CA ALA A 4 2.03 -4.88 6.11
C ALA A 4 1.95 -4.28 7.51
N ILE A 5 0.91 -4.61 8.28
CA ILE A 5 0.72 -4.08 9.64
C ILE A 5 1.76 -4.66 10.62
N GLU A 6 2.10 -5.94 10.47
CA GLU A 6 3.15 -6.58 11.26
C GLU A 6 4.51 -5.90 11.02
N ASN A 7 4.86 -5.70 9.75
CA ASN A 7 6.09 -5.00 9.35
C ASN A 7 6.10 -3.54 9.84
N LEU A 8 4.99 -2.81 9.69
CA LEU A 8 4.87 -1.44 10.20
C LEU A 8 5.03 -1.38 11.72
N ASN A 9 4.36 -2.26 12.49
CA ASN A 9 4.47 -2.29 13.95
C ASN A 9 5.89 -2.58 14.42
N ARG A 10 6.56 -3.51 13.73
CA ARG A 10 7.96 -3.85 13.97
C ARG A 10 8.87 -2.65 13.74
N ILE A 11 8.77 -1.99 12.59
CA ILE A 11 9.60 -0.83 12.22
C ILE A 11 9.36 0.34 13.17
N LYS A 12 8.09 0.63 13.48
CA LYS A 12 7.70 1.64 14.46
C LYS A 12 8.37 1.41 15.81
N THR A 13 8.39 0.16 16.29
CA THR A 13 9.04 -0.23 17.55
C THR A 13 10.56 -0.05 17.50
N ILE A 14 11.21 -0.49 16.42
CA ILE A 14 12.67 -0.34 16.21
C ILE A 14 13.08 1.13 16.22
N LYS A 15 12.31 1.97 15.52
CA LYS A 15 12.54 3.42 15.46
C LYS A 15 12.02 4.19 16.67
N GLN A 16 11.43 3.51 17.65
CA GLN A 16 10.87 4.09 18.87
C GLN A 16 9.80 5.17 18.63
N PHE A 17 9.08 5.10 17.50
CA PHE A 17 7.98 6.03 17.21
C PHE A 17 6.72 5.71 18.01
N THR A 18 6.16 6.74 18.63
CA THR A 18 4.83 6.71 19.22
C THR A 18 3.75 7.02 18.17
N HIS A 19 2.49 6.64 18.45
CA HIS A 19 1.37 7.04 17.60
C HIS A 19 1.14 8.56 17.58
N LYS A 20 1.60 9.28 18.62
CA LYS A 20 1.50 10.74 18.72
C LYS A 20 2.49 11.39 17.74
N GLU A 21 3.75 10.98 17.76
CA GLU A 21 4.77 11.51 16.83
C GLU A 21 4.44 11.21 15.37
N LEU A 22 3.90 10.02 15.08
CA LEU A 22 3.42 9.69 13.73
C LEU A 22 2.23 10.56 13.32
N ALA A 23 1.30 10.86 14.23
CA ALA A 23 0.19 11.76 13.95
C ALA A 23 0.70 13.18 13.62
N GLU A 24 1.66 13.69 14.40
CA GLU A 24 2.28 15.00 14.18
C GLU A 24 3.06 15.05 12.85
N LYS A 25 3.85 14.02 12.54
CA LYS A 25 4.62 13.96 11.28
C LYS A 25 3.75 13.79 10.03
N THR A 26 2.64 13.07 10.13
CA THR A 26 1.80 12.75 8.96
C THR A 26 0.63 13.70 8.77
N GLY A 27 0.27 14.48 9.80
CA GLY A 27 -0.91 15.34 9.80
C GLY A 27 -2.23 14.59 10.00
N TYR A 28 -2.22 13.26 10.17
CA TYR A 28 -3.43 12.48 10.47
C TYR A 28 -3.71 12.43 11.97
N SER A 29 -4.99 12.24 12.33
CA SER A 29 -5.37 12.06 13.73
C SER A 29 -4.68 10.85 14.36
N ARG A 30 -4.33 10.93 15.64
CA ARG A 30 -3.79 9.81 16.43
C ARG A 30 -4.68 8.56 16.36
N ASN A 31 -6.00 8.75 16.28
CA ASN A 31 -6.96 7.65 16.13
C ASN A 31 -6.81 6.94 14.76
N SER A 32 -6.62 7.70 13.68
CA SER A 32 -6.38 7.14 12.34
C SER A 32 -5.09 6.31 12.32
N ILE A 33 -4.02 6.84 12.93
CA ILE A 33 -2.75 6.13 13.10
C ILE A 33 -2.97 4.84 13.91
N GLN A 34 -3.58 4.93 15.08
CA GLN A 34 -3.81 3.76 15.94
C GLN A 34 -4.65 2.69 15.23
N LYS A 35 -5.65 3.08 14.43
CA LYS A 35 -6.45 2.13 13.63
C LYS A 35 -5.62 1.44 12.55
N LEU A 36 -4.70 2.14 11.87
CA LEU A 36 -3.77 1.53 10.92
C LEU A 36 -2.93 0.43 11.56
N PHE A 37 -2.36 0.70 12.74
CA PHE A 37 -1.50 -0.25 13.45
C PHE A 37 -2.28 -1.38 14.15
N SER A 38 -3.62 -1.35 14.14
CA SER A 38 -4.45 -2.39 14.74
C SER A 38 -4.69 -3.56 13.78
N TYR A 39 -4.47 -4.79 14.25
CA TYR A 39 -4.66 -6.02 13.46
C TYR A 39 -6.11 -6.28 13.01
N HIS A 40 -7.08 -5.57 13.60
CA HIS A 40 -8.51 -5.79 13.37
C HIS A 40 -9.14 -4.81 12.36
N ASN A 41 -8.42 -3.81 11.83
CA ASN A 41 -8.95 -2.80 10.88
C ASN A 41 -8.46 -2.93 9.44
N ASN A 42 -7.98 -4.11 9.06
CA ASN A 42 -7.31 -4.42 7.80
C ASN A 42 -8.06 -4.00 6.51
N SER A 43 -9.39 -3.84 6.56
CA SER A 43 -10.26 -3.60 5.40
C SER A 43 -10.62 -2.13 5.12
N LYS A 44 -10.21 -1.18 5.98
CA LYS A 44 -10.72 0.22 5.88
C LYS A 44 -9.66 1.27 5.60
N THR A 45 -8.38 0.90 5.59
CA THR A 45 -7.29 1.86 5.42
C THR A 45 -7.18 2.32 3.97
N ARG A 46 -7.04 3.64 3.81
CA ARG A 46 -6.79 4.30 2.52
C ARG A 46 -5.30 4.33 2.17
N LEU A 47 -4.99 4.36 0.88
CA LEU A 47 -3.61 4.30 0.37
C LEU A 47 -2.76 5.46 0.90
N ASP A 48 -3.30 6.68 0.89
CA ASP A 48 -2.61 7.89 1.33
C ASP A 48 -2.04 7.78 2.75
N LEU A 49 -2.85 7.28 3.69
CA LEU A 49 -2.46 7.12 5.08
C LEU A 49 -1.28 6.14 5.23
N VAL A 50 -1.30 5.03 4.49
CA VAL A 50 -0.21 4.04 4.56
C VAL A 50 1.08 4.62 3.97
N VAL A 51 0.98 5.30 2.82
CA VAL A 51 2.12 5.96 2.17
C VAL A 51 2.71 7.04 3.08
N ALA A 52 1.86 7.88 3.69
CA ALA A 52 2.29 8.93 4.62
C ALA A 52 3.01 8.35 5.84
N VAL A 53 2.52 7.25 6.41
CA VAL A 53 3.17 6.58 7.54
C VAL A 53 4.50 5.94 7.13
N CYS A 54 4.58 5.33 5.95
CA CYS A 54 5.85 4.80 5.44
C CYS A 54 6.89 5.91 5.25
N LYS A 55 6.47 7.05 4.70
CA LYS A 55 7.32 8.24 4.57
C LYS A 55 7.76 8.80 5.93
N ALA A 56 6.85 8.92 6.89
CA ALA A 56 7.19 9.39 8.24
C ALA A 56 8.14 8.42 8.98
N LEU A 57 8.03 7.14 8.68
CA LEU A 57 8.94 6.09 9.14
C LEU A 57 10.17 5.93 8.26
N ASP A 58 10.34 6.72 7.19
CA ASP A 58 11.48 6.64 6.26
C ASP A 58 11.77 5.18 5.78
N ILE A 59 10.72 4.55 5.22
CA ILE A 59 10.76 3.18 4.68
C ILE A 59 10.01 3.05 3.35
N ASP A 60 10.44 2.06 2.55
CA ASP A 60 9.83 1.74 1.27
C ASP A 60 8.42 1.18 1.39
N PHE A 61 7.44 1.93 0.87
CA PHE A 61 6.03 1.57 0.95
C PHE A 61 5.74 0.18 0.33
N PRO A 62 6.17 -0.15 -0.90
CA PRO A 62 6.02 -1.51 -1.44
C PRO A 62 6.62 -2.60 -0.53
N SER A 63 7.81 -2.34 0.03
CA SER A 63 8.51 -3.33 0.86
C SER A 63 7.75 -3.80 2.10
N ILE A 64 6.80 -3.00 2.62
CA ILE A 64 6.03 -3.39 3.81
C ILE A 64 5.14 -4.61 3.53
N PHE A 65 4.79 -4.87 2.26
CA PHE A 65 3.93 -5.99 1.92
C PHE A 65 4.68 -7.31 1.74
N ASP A 66 6.00 -7.26 1.63
CA ASP A 66 6.84 -8.44 1.44
C ASP A 66 7.04 -9.16 2.78
N ARG A 67 6.88 -10.49 2.79
CA ARG A 67 7.21 -11.31 3.96
C ARG A 67 8.73 -11.45 4.02
N LYS A 68 9.40 -10.65 4.86
CA LYS A 68 10.84 -10.79 5.06
C LYS A 68 11.13 -11.73 6.22
N THR A 69 11.98 -12.72 5.97
CA THR A 69 12.42 -13.73 6.95
C THR A 69 13.54 -13.22 7.85
N LYS A 70 14.21 -12.12 7.45
CA LYS A 70 15.32 -11.53 8.19
C LYS A 70 14.88 -10.30 8.97
N ASN A 71 15.45 -10.17 10.15
CA ASN A 71 15.12 -9.14 11.13
C ASN A 71 15.77 -7.77 10.84
N TYR A 72 16.32 -7.58 9.65
CA TYR A 72 17.20 -6.45 9.36
C TYR A 72 16.41 -5.25 8.84
N TYR A 73 16.57 -4.12 9.52
CA TYR A 73 15.89 -2.86 9.20
C TYR A 73 16.30 -2.31 7.82
N GLY A 74 17.55 -2.53 7.41
CA GLY A 74 18.07 -2.11 6.10
C GLY A 74 17.28 -2.65 4.90
N ASP A 75 16.59 -3.77 5.05
CA ASP A 75 15.79 -4.36 3.98
C ASP A 75 14.57 -3.50 3.62
N TYR A 76 14.13 -2.62 4.51
CA TYR A 76 12.97 -1.74 4.30
C TYR A 76 13.40 -0.31 3.94
N MET A 77 14.70 -0.04 3.89
CA MET A 77 15.21 1.28 3.55
C MET A 77 15.25 1.49 2.04
N PHE A 78 15.15 2.76 1.66
CA PHE A 78 15.30 3.21 0.30
C PHE A 78 16.74 3.09 -0.16
N ASN A 79 16.96 2.66 -1.39
CA ASN A 79 18.27 2.73 -2.04
C ASN A 79 18.52 4.10 -2.72
N ASN A 80 17.61 5.08 -2.57
CA ASN A 80 17.67 6.35 -3.30
C ASN A 80 16.93 7.49 -2.56
N ASP A 81 17.56 8.66 -2.46
CA ASP A 81 17.04 9.89 -1.84
C ASP A 81 15.75 10.43 -2.48
N LEU A 82 15.40 9.99 -3.69
CA LEU A 82 14.18 10.40 -4.40
C LEU A 82 12.89 10.05 -3.66
N VAL A 83 12.89 9.11 -2.71
CA VAL A 83 11.62 8.57 -2.20
C VAL A 83 10.89 9.47 -1.19
N ASN A 84 11.59 10.42 -0.56
CA ASN A 84 10.92 11.48 0.18
C ASN A 84 10.03 12.36 -0.72
N THR A 85 10.17 12.28 -2.05
CA THR A 85 9.30 12.98 -3.01
C THR A 85 8.15 12.12 -3.53
N LEU A 86 8.20 10.79 -3.38
CA LEU A 86 7.18 9.90 -3.95
C LEU A 86 5.90 9.96 -3.09
N GLY A 87 4.84 10.48 -3.71
CA GLY A 87 3.52 10.58 -3.10
C GLY A 87 2.61 9.41 -3.48
N THR A 88 1.41 9.42 -2.91
CA THR A 88 0.34 8.46 -3.21
C THR A 88 0.06 8.31 -4.70
N ASP A 89 0.11 9.42 -5.45
CA ASP A 89 -0.14 9.44 -6.89
C ASP A 89 0.88 8.61 -7.68
N TYR A 90 2.15 8.59 -7.25
CA TYR A 90 3.19 7.78 -7.90
C TYR A 90 2.85 6.28 -7.79
N TYR A 91 2.63 5.81 -6.57
CA TYR A 91 2.31 4.40 -6.32
C TYR A 91 0.98 3.99 -6.98
N LEU A 92 -0.02 4.87 -6.97
CA LEU A 92 -1.29 4.61 -7.64
C LEU A 92 -1.12 4.50 -9.17
N ARG A 93 -0.30 5.36 -9.78
CA ARG A 93 0.00 5.29 -11.22
C ARG A 93 0.71 4.01 -11.60
N ASN A 94 1.72 3.60 -10.84
CA ASN A 94 2.43 2.34 -11.11
C ASN A 94 1.48 1.14 -11.01
N PHE A 95 0.64 1.13 -9.97
CA PHE A 95 -0.40 0.12 -9.80
C PHE A 95 -1.34 0.05 -11.00
N VAL A 96 -1.93 1.18 -11.41
CA VAL A 96 -2.87 1.23 -12.53
C VAL A 96 -2.19 0.84 -13.85
N ASN A 97 -0.99 1.33 -14.12
CA ASN A 97 -0.23 0.98 -15.32
C ASN A 97 0.05 -0.51 -15.40
N ARG A 98 0.43 -1.13 -14.27
CA ARG A 98 0.64 -2.58 -14.21
C ARG A 98 -0.64 -3.35 -14.50
N VAL A 99 -1.76 -2.97 -13.87
CA VAL A 99 -3.06 -3.60 -14.15
C VAL A 99 -3.42 -3.50 -15.63
N GLN A 100 -3.27 -2.31 -16.24
CA GLN A 100 -3.59 -2.11 -17.66
C GLN A 100 -2.70 -2.96 -18.58
N LEU A 101 -1.41 -3.08 -18.27
CA LEU A 101 -0.48 -3.92 -19.01
C LEU A 101 -0.89 -5.40 -18.95
N GLU A 102 -1.25 -5.90 -17.76
CA GLU A 102 -1.65 -7.30 -17.59
C GLU A 102 -2.95 -7.63 -18.31
N ILE A 103 -3.96 -6.75 -18.26
CA ILE A 103 -5.21 -6.92 -19.02
C ILE A 103 -4.92 -6.92 -20.53
N LYS A 104 -4.07 -6.01 -21.01
CA LYS A 104 -3.71 -5.92 -22.43
C LYS A 104 -3.02 -7.20 -22.91
N ASN A 105 -2.14 -7.76 -22.09
CA ASN A 105 -1.42 -9.00 -22.40
C ASN A 105 -2.31 -10.24 -22.27
N ASN A 106 -3.36 -10.18 -21.46
CA ASN A 106 -4.27 -11.29 -21.18
C ASN A 106 -5.74 -10.86 -21.38
N PRO A 107 -6.22 -10.67 -22.62
CA PRO A 107 -7.55 -10.12 -22.90
C PRO A 107 -8.71 -11.02 -22.44
N ARG A 108 -8.46 -12.30 -22.15
CA ARG A 108 -9.44 -13.23 -21.56
C ARG A 108 -9.60 -13.05 -20.05
N TYR A 109 -8.77 -12.20 -19.45
CA TYR A 109 -8.70 -12.01 -18.02
C TYR A 109 -9.81 -11.05 -17.56
N SER A 110 -10.82 -11.60 -16.88
CA SER A 110 -11.90 -10.79 -16.30
C SER A 110 -11.60 -10.46 -14.85
N LEU A 111 -11.12 -9.23 -14.60
CA LEU A 111 -10.87 -8.71 -13.26
C LEU A 111 -12.10 -8.79 -12.35
N LYS A 112 -13.31 -8.63 -12.89
CA LYS A 112 -14.54 -8.75 -12.09
C LYS A 112 -14.64 -10.15 -11.46
N ILE A 113 -14.42 -11.18 -12.26
CA ILE A 113 -14.56 -12.59 -11.84
C ILE A 113 -13.49 -12.95 -10.81
N THR A 114 -12.26 -12.51 -11.02
CA THR A 114 -11.13 -12.90 -10.17
C THR A 114 -10.99 -12.07 -8.90
N THR A 115 -11.50 -10.84 -8.88
CA THR A 115 -11.38 -9.93 -7.72
C THR A 115 -12.66 -9.80 -6.89
N GLY A 116 -13.81 -10.18 -7.46
CA GLY A 116 -15.13 -9.96 -6.86
C GLY A 116 -15.55 -8.48 -6.76
N LEU A 117 -14.81 -7.57 -7.40
CA LEU A 117 -15.12 -6.13 -7.43
C LEU A 117 -16.14 -5.81 -8.54
N SER A 118 -16.92 -4.75 -8.35
CA SER A 118 -17.81 -4.26 -9.40
C SER A 118 -17.01 -3.68 -10.57
N GLU A 119 -17.54 -3.81 -11.78
CA GLU A 119 -16.94 -3.21 -12.99
C GLU A 119 -16.80 -1.69 -12.86
N SER A 120 -17.76 -1.03 -12.20
CA SER A 120 -17.68 0.40 -11.90
C SER A 120 -16.49 0.74 -11.00
N THR A 121 -16.24 -0.05 -9.95
CA THR A 121 -15.09 0.17 -9.05
C THR A 121 -13.76 0.01 -9.79
N ILE A 122 -13.67 -1.00 -10.66
CA ILE A 122 -12.48 -1.25 -11.48
C ILE A 122 -12.30 -0.08 -12.47
N SER A 123 -13.36 0.31 -13.17
CA SER A 123 -13.33 1.40 -14.14
C SER A 123 -12.94 2.74 -13.50
N ASP A 124 -13.51 3.06 -12.34
CA ASP A 124 -13.19 4.30 -11.62
C ASP A 124 -11.74 4.32 -11.13
N LEU A 125 -11.18 3.17 -10.75
CA LEU A 125 -9.77 3.06 -10.41
C LEU A 125 -8.87 3.26 -11.64
N LEU A 126 -9.12 2.52 -12.72
CA LEU A 126 -8.27 2.53 -13.93
C LEU A 126 -8.30 3.88 -14.66
N ASN A 127 -9.38 4.64 -14.52
CA ASN A 127 -9.51 5.99 -15.08
C ASN A 127 -9.11 7.08 -14.07
N PHE A 128 -8.46 6.74 -12.95
CA PHE A 128 -8.04 7.68 -11.90
C PHE A 128 -9.15 8.56 -11.33
N LYS A 129 -10.42 8.15 -11.44
CA LYS A 129 -11.54 8.80 -10.75
C LYS A 129 -11.45 8.55 -9.24
N THR A 130 -10.96 7.38 -8.84
CA THR A 130 -10.60 7.07 -7.45
C THR A 130 -9.13 7.38 -7.20
N ARG A 131 -8.83 8.56 -6.61
CA ARG A 131 -7.44 8.99 -6.30
C ARG A 131 -6.88 8.43 -5.00
N ASN A 132 -7.75 8.01 -4.08
CA ASN A 132 -7.33 7.48 -2.80
C ASN A 132 -8.10 6.18 -2.47
N PRO A 133 -7.79 5.09 -3.19
CA PRO A 133 -8.46 3.82 -3.01
C PRO A 133 -8.15 3.21 -1.64
N ARG A 134 -9.01 2.27 -1.22
CA ARG A 134 -8.71 1.40 -0.09
C ARG A 134 -7.61 0.42 -0.49
N VAL A 135 -6.67 0.18 0.40
CA VAL A 135 -5.59 -0.79 0.13
C VAL A 135 -6.14 -2.21 -0.08
N GLU A 136 -7.26 -2.55 0.57
CA GLU A 136 -7.95 -3.82 0.33
C GLU A 136 -8.40 -3.98 -1.14
N THR A 137 -8.91 -2.92 -1.77
CA THR A 137 -9.31 -2.97 -3.19
C THR A 137 -8.11 -3.30 -4.06
N LEU A 138 -6.96 -2.67 -3.78
CA LEU A 138 -5.72 -2.91 -4.52
C LEU A 138 -5.18 -4.33 -4.26
N LEU A 139 -5.28 -4.84 -3.04
CA LEU A 139 -4.89 -6.20 -2.69
C LEU A 139 -5.73 -7.24 -3.45
N LYS A 140 -7.06 -7.07 -3.53
CA LYS A 140 -7.93 -7.97 -4.28
C LYS A 140 -7.58 -8.01 -5.76
N ILE A 141 -7.22 -6.87 -6.34
CA ILE A 141 -6.79 -6.80 -7.74
C ILE A 141 -5.46 -7.52 -7.95
N ALA A 142 -4.47 -7.27 -7.09
CA ALA A 142 -3.17 -7.93 -7.16
C ALA A 142 -3.31 -9.46 -6.98
N GLU A 143 -4.10 -9.89 -5.99
CA GLU A 143 -4.43 -11.30 -5.74
C GLU A 143 -5.11 -11.95 -6.94
N GLY A 144 -6.14 -11.29 -7.51
CA GLY A 144 -6.76 -11.74 -8.74
C GLY A 144 -5.71 -11.98 -9.80
N LEU A 145 -4.91 -10.95 -10.12
CA LEU A 145 -3.89 -10.99 -11.17
C LEU A 145 -2.74 -11.98 -10.87
N ASN A 146 -2.70 -12.58 -9.69
CA ASN A 146 -1.61 -13.43 -9.23
C ASN A 146 -0.24 -12.73 -9.27
N ILE A 147 -0.23 -11.44 -8.94
CA ILE A 147 0.98 -10.61 -8.87
C ILE A 147 1.15 -10.13 -7.43
N SER A 148 2.39 -10.11 -6.95
CA SER A 148 2.65 -9.61 -5.60
C SER A 148 2.28 -8.12 -5.52
N ILE A 149 1.60 -7.72 -4.44
CA ILE A 149 1.18 -6.32 -4.25
C ILE A 149 2.38 -5.35 -4.21
N SER A 150 3.53 -5.81 -3.71
CA SER A 150 4.78 -5.04 -3.71
C SER A 150 5.24 -4.74 -5.13
N GLU A 151 5.21 -5.72 -6.02
CA GLU A 151 5.53 -5.54 -7.43
C GLU A 151 4.54 -4.63 -8.16
N MET A 152 3.25 -4.69 -7.82
CA MET A 152 2.25 -3.80 -8.42
C MET A 152 2.53 -2.32 -8.17
N PHE A 153 3.14 -1.97 -7.03
CA PHE A 153 3.43 -0.58 -6.67
C PHE A 153 4.79 -0.07 -7.16
N ARG A 154 5.63 -0.94 -7.74
CA ARG A 154 6.97 -0.57 -8.22
C ARG A 154 6.94 0.01 -9.62
#